data_AF-G3W4R5-F1
#
_entry.id   AF-G3W4R5-F1
#
_cell.length_a   1.000
_cell.length_b   1.000
_cell.length_c   1.000
_cell.angle_alpha   90.00
_cell.angle_beta   90.00
_cell.angle_gamma   90.00
#
_symmetry.space_group_name_H-M   'P 1'
#
loop_
_entity.id
_entity.type
_entity.pdbx_description
1 polymer ?
#
loop_
_entity_poly.entity_id
_entity_poly.type
_entity_poly.pdbx_seq_one_letter_code
_entity_poly.pdbx_strand_id
1 'polypeptide(L)'
;MKSRKSRGLPSKMPDNTAFKQQQLPAWRPHLTPRTVLSGFFTTGAFFLGMGILLILSAKSIKEIEITYTDICSNCSKLRENASNFYKECNCSIHFIIPEKMPGNVYMYYKLHNFYQNYHQYIMSRNNRQLLGEDITNVENCAPFQRTSNGIPIVPCGAIANSMFNDTILLSYYPNSSTRINVPLLSSDITWWTDKHVKFQNPKSSNLSSAFAGTAKPPYWRKPIYQLDQENPENNGFLNSDFIVWMRAAALPTFKKLYRRIHRIQQFADGLPAGNYSFDIAYNFPVTVFKGEKGIVLSTVTWSGGKNFFLGIAYTVTGAMTWLAAFSMMAVHLKLKKKQESLQH
;
A
#
# COMPACT_ATOMS: atom_id res chain seq x y z
N MET A 1 60.50 -13.73 46.65
CA MET A 1 61.56 -13.02 45.89
C MET A 1 61.99 -13.92 44.74
N LYS A 2 62.05 -13.54 43.46
CA LYS A 2 62.33 -12.24 42.85
C LYS A 2 61.34 -11.97 41.71
N SER A 3 60.68 -10.82 41.82
CA SER A 3 59.96 -10.17 40.72
C SER A 3 60.87 -10.06 39.50
N ARG A 4 60.41 -10.58 38.35
CA ARG A 4 61.02 -10.35 37.05
C ARG A 4 60.83 -8.87 36.73
N LYS A 5 61.88 -8.07 36.98
CA LYS A 5 61.97 -6.65 36.59
C LYS A 5 61.56 -6.51 35.12
N SER A 6 60.46 -5.80 34.85
CA SER A 6 60.16 -5.28 33.52
C SER A 6 61.29 -4.32 33.15
N ARG A 7 62.09 -4.65 32.13
CA ARG A 7 63.00 -3.69 31.52
C ARG A 7 62.16 -2.51 31.05
N GLY A 8 62.49 -1.31 31.54
CA GLY A 8 61.75 -0.09 31.22
C GLY A 8 61.67 0.11 29.71
N LEU A 9 60.45 0.09 29.18
CA LEU A 9 60.18 0.47 27.79
C LEU A 9 60.51 1.97 27.62
N PRO A 10 61.15 2.39 26.52
CA PRO A 10 61.45 3.80 26.27
C PRO A 10 60.18 4.66 26.31
N SER A 11 60.22 5.81 26.98
CA SER A 11 59.06 6.70 27.23
C SER A 11 58.33 7.20 25.96
N LYS A 12 58.95 7.08 24.77
CA LYS A 12 58.39 7.48 23.48
C LYS A 12 58.05 6.30 22.56
N MET A 13 58.11 5.06 23.07
CA MET A 13 57.82 3.88 22.27
C MET A 13 56.30 3.80 22.02
N PRO A 14 55.83 3.81 20.76
CA PRO A 14 54.42 3.66 20.47
C PRO A 14 53.94 2.26 20.88
N ASP A 15 52.73 2.20 21.40
CA ASP A 15 52.11 0.95 21.84
C ASP A 15 52.06 -0.09 20.71
N ASN A 16 52.54 -1.29 21.01
CA ASN A 16 52.62 -2.40 20.06
C ASN A 16 51.33 -3.22 20.04
N THR A 17 50.19 -2.56 19.79
CA THR A 17 48.91 -3.24 19.58
C THR A 17 48.58 -3.33 18.09
N ALA A 18 47.94 -4.41 17.65
CA ALA A 18 47.61 -4.64 16.24
C ALA A 18 46.81 -3.49 15.60
N PHE A 19 45.97 -2.81 16.39
CA PHE A 19 45.25 -1.61 15.97
C PHE A 19 46.19 -0.41 15.71
N LYS A 20 47.07 -0.09 16.67
CA LYS A 20 47.98 1.06 16.57
C LYS A 20 49.09 0.86 15.54
N GLN A 21 49.46 -0.39 15.28
CA GLN A 21 50.45 -0.77 14.27
C GLN A 21 49.83 -1.06 12.89
N GLN A 22 48.51 -0.88 12.73
CA GLN A 22 47.78 -1.14 11.47
C GLN A 22 47.95 -2.57 10.93
N GLN A 23 48.12 -3.55 11.83
CA GLN A 23 48.29 -4.97 11.53
C GLN A 23 47.02 -5.78 11.85
N LEU A 24 45.86 -5.12 11.88
CA LEU A 24 44.60 -5.85 12.02
C LEU A 24 44.43 -6.86 10.88
N PRO A 25 43.90 -8.06 11.17
CA PRO A 25 43.55 -9.01 10.12
C PRO A 25 42.51 -8.36 9.20
N ALA A 26 42.88 -8.19 7.95
CA ALA A 26 42.04 -7.55 6.94
C ALA A 26 41.84 -8.50 5.77
N TRP A 27 40.59 -8.65 5.33
CA TRP A 27 40.31 -9.29 4.06
C TRP A 27 40.61 -8.31 2.92
N ARG A 28 41.52 -8.68 2.03
CA ARG A 28 41.93 -7.87 0.87
C ARG A 28 41.52 -8.58 -0.41
N PRO A 29 40.31 -8.32 -0.95
CA PRO A 29 39.87 -8.98 -2.16
C PRO A 29 40.69 -8.51 -3.36
N HIS A 30 41.46 -9.43 -3.95
CA HIS A 30 42.11 -9.18 -5.23
C HIS A 30 41.13 -9.49 -6.36
N LEU A 31 40.58 -8.44 -6.96
CA LEU A 31 39.63 -8.55 -8.07
C LEU A 31 40.35 -8.97 -9.36
N THR A 32 40.50 -10.27 -9.55
CA THR A 32 41.04 -10.81 -10.81
C THR A 32 39.99 -10.73 -11.92
N PRO A 33 40.38 -10.60 -13.21
CA PRO A 33 39.44 -10.59 -14.33
C PRO A 33 38.50 -11.81 -14.33
N ARG A 34 39.00 -13.00 -14.00
CA ARG A 34 38.18 -14.22 -13.91
C ARG A 34 37.09 -14.12 -12.83
N THR A 35 37.45 -13.61 -11.65
CA THR A 35 36.52 -13.43 -10.53
C THR A 35 35.44 -12.40 -10.88
N VAL A 36 35.83 -11.25 -11.42
CA VAL A 36 34.90 -10.18 -11.81
C VAL A 36 33.97 -10.67 -12.91
N LEU A 37 34.50 -11.32 -13.94
CA LEU A 37 33.69 -11.79 -15.07
C LEU A 37 32.67 -12.85 -14.66
N SER A 38 33.07 -13.80 -13.81
CA SER A 38 32.16 -14.80 -13.24
C SER A 38 31.07 -14.13 -12.40
N GLY A 39 31.43 -13.12 -11.58
CA GLY A 39 30.46 -12.36 -10.79
C GLY A 39 29.44 -11.61 -11.63
N PHE A 40 29.87 -10.93 -12.70
CA PHE A 40 28.96 -10.22 -13.62
C PHE A 40 28.06 -11.19 -14.40
N PHE A 41 28.61 -12.31 -14.87
CA PHE A 41 27.82 -13.29 -15.61
C PHE A 41 26.75 -13.97 -14.74
N THR A 42 27.12 -14.40 -13.53
CA THR A 42 26.19 -15.04 -12.58
C THR A 42 25.11 -14.06 -12.10
N THR A 43 25.49 -12.82 -11.77
CA THR A 43 24.55 -11.77 -11.36
C THR A 43 23.58 -11.40 -12.49
N GLY A 44 24.07 -11.26 -13.73
CA GLY A 44 23.22 -10.96 -14.88
C GLY A 44 22.25 -12.10 -15.20
N ALA A 45 22.70 -13.36 -15.09
CA ALA A 45 21.86 -14.53 -15.29
C ALA A 45 20.72 -14.58 -14.25
N PHE A 46 21.06 -14.31 -12.99
CA PHE A 46 20.09 -14.24 -11.90
C PHE A 46 19.06 -13.13 -12.13
N PHE A 47 19.49 -11.91 -12.46
CA PHE A 47 18.56 -10.80 -12.70
C PHE A 47 17.66 -11.02 -13.91
N LEU A 48 18.18 -11.62 -15.00
CA LEU A 48 17.36 -11.99 -16.16
C LEU A 48 16.31 -13.04 -15.79
N GLY A 49 16.72 -14.12 -15.12
CA GLY A 49 15.81 -15.19 -14.69
C GLY A 49 14.71 -14.66 -13.76
N MET A 50 15.09 -13.86 -12.76
CA MET A 50 14.15 -13.26 -11.82
C MET A 50 13.23 -12.24 -12.50
N GLY A 51 13.76 -11.43 -13.41
CA GLY A 51 12.98 -10.45 -14.18
C GLY A 51 11.90 -11.13 -15.03
N ILE A 52 12.25 -12.22 -15.74
CA ILE A 52 11.29 -13.02 -16.51
C ILE A 52 10.21 -13.62 -15.59
N LEU A 53 10.61 -14.21 -14.46
CA LEU A 53 9.68 -14.78 -13.48
C LEU A 53 8.68 -13.74 -12.96
N LEU A 54 9.17 -12.54 -12.61
CA LEU A 54 8.33 -11.43 -12.15
C LEU A 54 7.36 -10.95 -13.24
N ILE A 55 7.79 -10.86 -14.50
CA ILE A 55 6.92 -10.50 -15.63
C ILE A 55 5.83 -11.55 -15.82
N LEU A 56 6.18 -12.84 -15.80
CA LEU A 56 5.21 -13.94 -15.93
C LEU A 56 4.21 -13.94 -14.77
N SER A 57 4.67 -13.71 -13.53
CA SER A 57 3.81 -13.55 -12.36
C SER A 57 2.86 -12.35 -12.50
N ALA A 58 3.34 -11.21 -13.01
CA ALA A 58 2.50 -10.04 -13.25
C ALA A 58 1.47 -10.26 -14.39
N LYS A 59 1.80 -11.06 -15.42
CA LYS A 59 0.88 -11.40 -16.52
C LYS A 59 -0.24 -12.35 -16.11
N SER A 60 -0.03 -13.21 -15.11
CA SER A 60 -1.06 -14.15 -14.65
C SER A 60 -2.19 -13.48 -13.86
N ILE A 61 -1.97 -12.24 -13.40
CA ILE A 61 -2.96 -11.46 -12.65
C ILE A 61 -4.11 -11.03 -13.58
N LYS A 62 -5.33 -11.31 -13.14
CA LYS A 62 -6.57 -10.84 -13.77
C LYS A 62 -7.03 -9.61 -13.02
N GLU A 63 -7.13 -8.49 -13.74
CA GLU A 63 -7.52 -7.19 -13.19
C GLU A 63 -8.50 -6.51 -14.15
N ILE A 64 -9.57 -5.97 -13.58
CA ILE A 64 -10.54 -5.10 -14.27
C ILE A 64 -10.62 -3.80 -13.48
N GLU A 65 -10.52 -2.68 -14.20
CA GLU A 65 -10.65 -1.34 -13.65
C GLU A 65 -11.78 -0.62 -14.38
N ILE A 66 -12.74 -0.06 -13.63
CA ILE A 66 -13.87 0.68 -14.16
C ILE A 66 -13.92 2.04 -13.47
N THR A 67 -13.70 3.11 -14.23
CA THR A 67 -13.89 4.49 -13.78
C THR A 67 -15.37 4.85 -13.87
N TYR A 68 -15.98 5.20 -12.73
CA TYR A 68 -17.42 5.44 -12.66
C TYR A 68 -17.82 6.91 -12.47
N THR A 69 -16.86 7.82 -12.54
CA THR A 69 -17.14 9.26 -12.35
C THR A 69 -18.00 9.81 -13.47
N ASP A 70 -17.68 9.44 -14.72
CA ASP A 70 -18.42 9.90 -15.91
C ASP A 70 -19.65 9.05 -16.18
N ILE A 71 -19.57 7.74 -15.92
CA ILE A 71 -20.72 6.82 -16.05
C ILE A 71 -21.86 7.28 -15.12
N CYS A 72 -21.52 7.67 -13.89
CA CYS A 72 -22.46 8.20 -12.90
C CYS A 72 -22.52 9.73 -12.91
N SER A 73 -22.43 10.38 -14.08
CA SER A 73 -22.31 11.83 -14.20
C SER A 73 -23.46 12.62 -13.56
N ASN A 74 -24.68 12.07 -13.54
CA ASN A 74 -25.81 12.69 -12.84
C ASN A 74 -25.56 12.80 -11.33
N CYS A 75 -25.03 11.74 -10.72
CA CYS A 75 -24.65 11.75 -9.31
C CYS A 75 -23.41 12.60 -9.05
N SER A 76 -22.43 12.61 -9.94
CA SER A 76 -21.22 13.44 -9.76
C SER A 76 -21.57 14.93 -9.76
N LYS A 77 -22.38 15.40 -10.72
CA LYS A 77 -22.91 16.77 -10.77
C LYS A 77 -23.74 17.12 -9.54
N LEU A 78 -24.59 16.20 -9.07
CA LEU A 78 -25.38 16.42 -7.85
C LEU A 78 -24.49 16.70 -6.63
N ARG A 79 -23.30 16.09 -6.56
CA ARG A 79 -22.33 16.22 -5.47
C ARG A 79 -21.45 17.47 -5.55
N GLU A 80 -21.50 18.25 -6.63
CA GLU A 80 -20.80 19.54 -6.70
C GLU A 80 -21.40 20.57 -5.76
N ASN A 81 -22.71 20.47 -5.50
CA ASN A 81 -23.39 21.34 -4.57
C ASN A 81 -23.43 20.72 -3.16
N ALA A 82 -22.77 21.37 -2.19
CA ALA A 82 -22.72 20.95 -0.80
C ALA A 82 -24.11 20.84 -0.14
N SER A 83 -25.11 21.61 -0.57
CA SER A 83 -26.48 21.52 -0.04
C SER A 83 -27.13 20.15 -0.32
N ASN A 84 -26.65 19.41 -1.32
CA ASN A 84 -27.15 18.07 -1.65
C ASN A 84 -26.49 16.96 -0.81
N PHE A 85 -25.70 17.29 0.22
CA PHE A 85 -24.96 16.31 1.04
C PHE A 85 -25.83 15.16 1.57
N TYR A 86 -27.09 15.43 1.95
CA TYR A 86 -28.02 14.43 2.48
C TYR A 86 -28.85 13.70 1.41
N LYS A 87 -28.89 14.19 0.17
CA LYS A 87 -29.65 13.53 -0.89
C LYS A 87 -28.95 12.23 -1.30
N GLU A 88 -29.72 11.16 -1.40
CA GLU A 88 -29.22 9.87 -1.88
C GLU A 88 -29.09 9.89 -3.41
N CYS A 89 -28.07 9.22 -3.93
CA CYS A 89 -27.89 9.06 -5.38
C CYS A 89 -27.24 7.72 -5.65
N ASN A 90 -27.94 6.87 -6.39
CA ASN A 90 -27.50 5.52 -6.70
C ASN A 90 -27.24 5.41 -8.21
N CYS A 91 -26.22 4.64 -8.56
CA CYS A 91 -25.80 4.43 -9.94
C CYS A 91 -25.43 2.96 -10.13
N SER A 92 -25.90 2.34 -11.21
CA SER A 92 -25.62 0.95 -11.54
C SER A 92 -24.81 0.86 -12.82
N ILE A 93 -23.76 0.03 -12.82
CA ILE A 93 -22.81 -0.11 -13.92
C ILE A 93 -22.69 -1.56 -14.29
N HIS A 94 -23.07 -1.91 -15.51
CA HIS A 94 -22.96 -3.27 -16.03
C HIS A 94 -21.61 -3.46 -16.73
N PHE A 95 -20.97 -4.59 -16.46
CA PHE A 95 -19.70 -4.96 -17.07
C PHE A 95 -19.55 -6.48 -17.22
N ILE A 96 -18.61 -6.90 -18.05
CA ILE A 96 -18.36 -8.30 -18.35
C ILE A 96 -16.97 -8.68 -17.86
N ILE A 97 -16.88 -9.80 -17.14
CA ILE A 97 -15.62 -10.46 -16.81
C ILE A 97 -15.38 -11.52 -17.88
N PRO A 98 -14.40 -11.33 -18.80
CA PRO A 98 -14.23 -12.21 -19.96
C PRO A 98 -13.68 -13.59 -19.56
N GLU A 99 -12.85 -13.65 -18.53
CA GLU A 99 -12.20 -14.86 -18.05
C GLU A 99 -12.33 -14.95 -16.52
N LYS A 100 -12.49 -16.18 -16.01
CA LYS A 100 -12.58 -16.45 -14.56
C LYS A 100 -11.39 -15.81 -13.84
N MET A 101 -11.66 -15.12 -12.73
CA MET A 101 -10.64 -14.63 -11.80
C MET A 101 -10.45 -15.66 -10.67
N PRO A 102 -9.38 -16.49 -10.72
CA PRO A 102 -9.24 -17.60 -9.78
C PRO A 102 -8.77 -17.16 -8.39
N GLY A 103 -9.18 -17.92 -7.37
CA GLY A 103 -8.66 -17.80 -6.02
C GLY A 103 -9.16 -16.56 -5.28
N ASN A 104 -8.26 -15.89 -4.55
CA ASN A 104 -8.62 -14.73 -3.75
C ASN A 104 -8.66 -13.48 -4.64
N VAL A 105 -9.86 -12.93 -4.80
CA VAL A 105 -10.11 -11.69 -5.52
C VAL A 105 -10.38 -10.57 -4.52
N TYR A 106 -9.80 -9.41 -4.79
CA TYR A 106 -9.90 -8.22 -3.96
C TYR A 106 -10.55 -7.10 -4.74
N MET A 107 -11.44 -6.38 -4.07
CA MET A 107 -12.09 -5.18 -4.58
C MET A 107 -11.46 -3.96 -3.94
N TYR A 108 -10.97 -3.04 -4.78
CA TYR A 108 -10.40 -1.77 -4.38
C TYR A 108 -11.24 -0.62 -4.93
N TYR A 109 -11.32 0.48 -4.18
CA TYR A 109 -11.64 1.78 -4.80
C TYR A 109 -10.34 2.48 -5.17
N LYS A 110 -10.35 3.14 -6.33
CA LYS A 110 -9.24 3.91 -6.86
C LYS A 110 -9.65 5.38 -6.89
N LEU A 111 -8.78 6.25 -6.38
CA LEU A 111 -8.93 7.69 -6.47
C LEU A 111 -7.81 8.25 -7.34
N HIS A 112 -8.18 9.13 -8.24
CA HIS A 112 -7.26 9.91 -9.06
C HIS A 112 -7.27 11.37 -8.61
N ASN A 113 -6.12 12.03 -8.74
CA ASN A 113 -5.94 13.43 -8.41
C ASN A 113 -6.34 13.80 -6.97
N PHE A 114 -6.06 12.91 -6.00
CA PHE A 114 -6.29 13.15 -4.57
C PHE A 114 -4.98 13.10 -3.79
N TYR A 115 -4.49 14.24 -3.34
CA TYR A 115 -3.16 14.38 -2.74
C TYR A 115 -3.13 14.03 -1.24
N GLN A 116 -3.23 12.73 -0.91
CA GLN A 116 -3.02 12.26 0.48
C GLN A 116 -1.59 12.52 0.98
N ASN A 117 -0.64 12.72 0.07
CA ASN A 117 0.77 12.94 0.36
C ASN A 117 1.13 14.41 0.67
N TYR A 118 0.16 15.31 0.64
CA TYR A 118 0.39 16.71 1.01
C TYR A 118 0.77 16.82 2.49
N HIS A 119 1.85 17.53 2.80
CA HIS A 119 2.44 17.57 4.14
C HIS A 119 1.43 17.95 5.24
N GLN A 120 0.68 19.05 5.05
CA GLN A 120 -0.31 19.49 6.03
C GLN A 120 -1.47 18.49 6.18
N TYR A 121 -1.82 17.78 5.09
CA TYR A 121 -2.85 16.74 5.13
C TYR A 121 -2.38 15.54 5.97
N ILE A 122 -1.15 15.06 5.74
CA ILE A 122 -0.55 13.94 6.52
C ILE A 122 -0.43 14.29 8.00
N MET A 123 -0.01 15.52 8.30
CA MET A 123 0.20 15.95 9.68
C MET A 123 -1.11 16.22 10.43
N SER A 124 -2.22 16.45 9.71
CA SER A 124 -3.53 16.74 10.30
C SER A 124 -4.21 15.47 10.82
N ARG A 125 -3.68 14.93 11.93
CA ARG A 125 -4.23 13.83 12.74
C ARG A 125 -3.60 13.83 14.14
N ASN A 126 -4.26 13.18 15.11
CA ASN A 126 -3.72 12.98 16.45
C ASN A 126 -3.62 11.49 16.77
N ASN A 127 -2.41 10.99 16.98
CA ASN A 127 -2.21 9.55 17.21
C ASN A 127 -2.64 9.12 18.63
N ARG A 128 -2.57 9.99 19.65
CA ARG A 128 -3.04 9.67 21.01
C ARG A 128 -4.54 9.48 21.06
N GLN A 129 -5.28 10.30 20.29
CA GLN A 129 -6.71 10.13 20.09
C GLN A 129 -7.02 8.78 19.41
N LEU A 130 -6.31 8.44 18.34
CA LEU A 130 -6.53 7.20 17.58
C LEU A 130 -6.12 5.94 18.35
N LEU A 131 -5.20 6.06 19.32
CA LEU A 131 -4.84 5.03 20.29
C LEU A 131 -5.86 4.90 21.44
N GLY A 132 -6.89 5.76 21.49
CA GLY A 132 -7.90 5.73 22.54
C GLY A 132 -7.38 6.11 23.94
N GLU A 133 -6.18 6.69 24.05
CA GLU A 133 -5.57 7.13 25.32
C GLU A 133 -6.23 8.41 25.84
N ASP A 134 -6.32 9.43 24.99
CA ASP A 134 -7.01 10.69 25.27
C ASP A 134 -7.79 11.14 24.04
N ILE A 135 -9.11 10.96 24.11
CA ILE A 135 -10.04 11.26 23.02
C ILE A 135 -10.13 12.78 22.78
N THR A 136 -9.93 13.58 23.83
CA THR A 136 -10.10 15.04 23.79
C THR A 136 -8.84 15.75 23.29
N ASN A 137 -7.70 15.05 23.22
CA ASN A 137 -6.47 15.57 22.65
C ASN A 137 -6.60 15.69 21.13
N VAL A 138 -6.68 16.94 20.66
CA VAL A 138 -6.80 17.30 19.24
C VAL A 138 -5.62 18.14 18.75
N GLU A 139 -4.47 18.02 19.43
CA GLU A 139 -3.22 18.65 19.01
C GLU A 139 -2.85 18.21 17.59
N ASN A 140 -2.31 19.12 16.77
CA ASN A 140 -1.91 18.91 15.38
C ASN A 140 -3.04 18.59 14.37
N CYS A 141 -4.30 18.54 14.78
CA CYS A 141 -5.43 18.24 13.88
C CYS A 141 -5.97 19.44 13.08
N ALA A 142 -5.20 20.53 12.92
CA ALA A 142 -5.69 21.75 12.25
C ALA A 142 -6.07 21.46 10.78
N PRO A 143 -7.14 22.05 10.24
CA PRO A 143 -8.12 22.94 10.89
C PRO A 143 -9.27 22.21 11.63
N PHE A 144 -9.36 20.87 11.50
CA PHE A 144 -10.47 20.06 12.02
C PHE A 144 -10.23 19.55 13.44
N GLN A 145 -9.88 20.45 14.36
CA GLN A 145 -9.61 20.12 15.77
C GLN A 145 -10.86 20.20 16.63
N ARG A 146 -11.59 21.31 16.51
CA ARG A 146 -12.76 21.65 17.30
C ARG A 146 -13.84 22.24 16.40
N THR A 147 -15.08 22.10 16.81
CA THR A 147 -16.21 22.83 16.21
C THR A 147 -16.17 24.31 16.58
N SER A 148 -17.01 25.13 15.96
CA SER A 148 -17.18 26.56 16.29
C SER A 148 -17.47 26.80 17.78
N ASN A 149 -18.11 25.83 18.44
CA ASN A 149 -18.52 25.91 19.84
C ASN A 149 -17.44 25.37 20.81
N GLY A 150 -16.23 25.09 20.32
CA GLY A 150 -15.12 24.59 21.12
C GLY A 150 -15.16 23.08 21.43
N ILE A 151 -16.17 22.33 20.95
CA ILE A 151 -16.28 20.89 21.17
C ILE A 151 -15.22 20.14 20.35
N PRO A 152 -14.42 19.23 20.94
CA PRO A 152 -13.41 18.46 20.22
C PRO A 152 -14.03 17.55 19.17
N ILE A 153 -13.43 17.53 17.97
CA ILE A 153 -13.86 16.66 16.86
C ILE A 153 -13.21 15.29 17.01
N VAL A 154 -13.99 14.23 16.81
CA VAL A 154 -13.53 12.85 16.92
C VAL A 154 -14.08 12.00 15.77
N PRO A 155 -13.21 11.39 14.95
CA PRO A 155 -11.75 11.61 14.83
C PRO A 155 -11.41 13.01 14.29
N CYS A 156 -10.39 13.65 14.86
CA CYS A 156 -9.91 14.96 14.39
C CYS A 156 -9.01 14.86 13.16
N GLY A 157 -8.90 15.98 12.44
CA GLY A 157 -7.94 16.14 11.35
C GLY A 157 -8.49 15.91 9.94
N ALA A 158 -7.74 16.42 8.96
CA ALA A 158 -8.15 16.45 7.55
C ALA A 158 -8.24 15.05 6.93
N ILE A 159 -7.37 14.12 7.37
CA ILE A 159 -7.39 12.74 6.89
C ILE A 159 -8.74 12.11 7.24
N ALA A 160 -9.12 12.14 8.51
CA ALA A 160 -10.35 11.51 8.96
C ALA A 160 -11.59 12.22 8.39
N ASN A 161 -11.62 13.55 8.38
CA ASN A 161 -12.75 14.32 7.87
C ASN A 161 -13.08 14.00 6.40
N SER A 162 -12.07 13.72 5.57
CA SER A 162 -12.25 13.41 4.14
C SER A 162 -12.37 11.91 3.84
N MET A 163 -12.83 11.11 4.79
CA MET A 163 -13.03 9.66 4.61
C MET A 163 -13.92 9.32 3.41
N PHE A 164 -13.46 8.38 2.61
CA PHE A 164 -14.23 7.80 1.50
C PHE A 164 -15.51 7.13 2.02
N ASN A 165 -16.66 7.45 1.42
CA ASN A 165 -17.97 7.07 1.94
C ASN A 165 -18.97 6.58 0.87
N ASP A 166 -18.50 6.18 -0.31
CA ASP A 166 -19.36 5.48 -1.27
C ASP A 166 -19.58 4.04 -0.81
N THR A 167 -20.79 3.54 -1.03
CA THR A 167 -21.11 2.12 -0.81
C THR A 167 -21.15 1.42 -2.15
N ILE A 168 -20.34 0.38 -2.32
CA ILE A 168 -20.25 -0.40 -3.56
C ILE A 168 -20.73 -1.82 -3.29
N LEU A 169 -21.73 -2.27 -4.04
CA LEU A 169 -22.22 -3.64 -4.06
C LEU A 169 -21.89 -4.29 -5.40
N LEU A 170 -21.54 -5.58 -5.38
CA LEU A 170 -21.24 -6.35 -6.58
C LEU A 170 -22.30 -7.43 -6.76
N SER A 171 -22.94 -7.47 -7.92
CA SER A 171 -23.91 -8.50 -8.30
C SER A 171 -23.43 -9.28 -9.53
N TYR A 172 -23.77 -10.56 -9.58
CA TYR A 172 -23.47 -11.51 -10.65
C TYR A 172 -24.75 -11.98 -11.33
N TYR A 173 -24.71 -12.13 -12.65
CA TYR A 173 -25.81 -12.57 -13.50
C TYR A 173 -25.41 -13.80 -14.31
N PRO A 174 -25.64 -15.03 -13.80
CA PRO A 174 -25.27 -16.25 -14.52
C PRO A 174 -26.12 -16.46 -15.78
N ASN A 175 -27.43 -16.22 -15.68
CA ASN A 175 -28.37 -16.19 -16.80
C ASN A 175 -29.08 -14.85 -16.67
N SER A 176 -29.10 -13.99 -17.70
CA SER A 176 -29.47 -12.54 -17.63
C SER A 176 -30.71 -12.12 -16.81
N SER A 177 -31.56 -13.05 -16.40
CA SER A 177 -32.73 -12.88 -15.53
C SER A 177 -32.47 -13.06 -14.03
N THR A 178 -31.41 -13.76 -13.59
CA THR A 178 -31.12 -14.00 -12.17
C THR A 178 -30.01 -13.08 -11.67
N ARG A 179 -30.28 -12.36 -10.56
CA ARG A 179 -29.30 -11.50 -9.88
C ARG A 179 -28.86 -12.15 -8.58
N ILE A 180 -27.56 -12.37 -8.43
CA ILE A 180 -26.95 -12.95 -7.24
C ILE A 180 -26.01 -11.92 -6.63
N ASN A 181 -26.19 -11.58 -5.36
CA ASN A 181 -25.24 -10.71 -4.68
C ASN A 181 -23.95 -11.47 -4.38
N VAL A 182 -22.82 -10.93 -4.82
CA VAL A 182 -21.52 -11.52 -4.50
C VAL A 182 -21.23 -11.24 -3.03
N PRO A 183 -20.97 -12.28 -2.21
CA PRO A 183 -20.69 -12.09 -0.79
C PRO A 183 -19.30 -11.46 -0.63
N LEU A 184 -19.26 -10.32 0.05
CA LEU A 184 -18.06 -9.51 0.26
C LEU A 184 -17.75 -9.43 1.76
N LEU A 185 -16.48 -9.68 2.12
CA LEU A 185 -15.97 -9.58 3.48
C LEU A 185 -15.37 -8.20 3.72
N SER A 186 -15.74 -7.58 4.83
CA SER A 186 -15.11 -6.40 5.41
C SER A 186 -14.00 -6.74 6.42
N SER A 187 -13.85 -8.02 6.79
CA SER A 187 -12.80 -8.52 7.68
C SER A 187 -11.49 -8.79 6.94
N ASP A 188 -10.37 -8.70 7.67
CA ASP A 188 -8.97 -8.84 7.22
C ASP A 188 -8.59 -8.00 6.00
N ILE A 189 -9.12 -6.78 5.90
CA ILE A 189 -8.69 -5.79 4.90
C ILE A 189 -7.61 -4.83 5.43
N THR A 190 -7.31 -4.90 6.74
CA THR A 190 -6.33 -4.07 7.43
C THR A 190 -5.04 -4.84 7.73
N TRP A 191 -3.95 -4.11 7.92
CA TRP A 191 -2.74 -4.71 8.48
C TRP A 191 -2.93 -5.05 9.95
N TRP A 192 -2.36 -6.18 10.37
CA TRP A 192 -2.47 -6.66 11.74
C TRP A 192 -2.00 -5.62 12.77
N THR A 193 -0.87 -4.95 12.51
CA THR A 193 -0.33 -3.91 13.40
C THR A 193 -1.24 -2.68 13.49
N ASP A 194 -1.90 -2.30 12.40
CA ASP A 194 -2.86 -1.19 12.45
C ASP A 194 -4.07 -1.58 13.32
N LYS A 195 -4.64 -2.76 13.09
CA LYS A 195 -5.85 -3.23 13.79
C LYS A 195 -5.63 -3.52 15.27
N HIS A 196 -4.47 -4.05 15.66
CA HIS A 196 -4.25 -4.56 17.02
C HIS A 196 -3.29 -3.74 17.87
N VAL A 197 -2.51 -2.83 17.29
CA VAL A 197 -1.52 -2.03 18.03
C VAL A 197 -1.82 -0.53 17.91
N LYS A 198 -1.97 -0.04 16.69
CA LYS A 198 -1.96 1.41 16.39
C LYS A 198 -3.29 2.12 16.61
N PHE A 199 -4.41 1.42 16.39
CA PHE A 199 -5.75 1.96 16.63
C PHE A 199 -6.38 1.19 17.78
N GLN A 200 -6.97 1.90 18.73
CA GLN A 200 -7.71 1.28 19.83
C GLN A 200 -8.90 2.14 20.19
N ASN A 201 -10.02 1.49 20.52
CA ASN A 201 -11.15 2.18 21.12
C ASN A 201 -10.83 2.54 22.59
N PRO A 202 -11.39 3.65 23.10
CA PRO A 202 -11.27 3.99 24.50
C PRO A 202 -11.85 2.88 25.39
N LYS A 203 -11.24 2.69 26.56
CA LYS A 203 -11.67 1.68 27.54
C LYS A 203 -13.00 2.09 28.18
N SER A 204 -14.11 1.59 27.64
CA SER A 204 -15.45 1.81 28.17
C SER A 204 -16.36 0.62 27.85
N SER A 205 -17.39 0.41 28.66
CA SER A 205 -18.42 -0.61 28.42
C SER A 205 -19.31 -0.28 27.22
N ASN A 206 -19.50 1.00 26.91
CA ASN A 206 -20.28 1.44 25.75
C ASN A 206 -19.54 2.55 25.00
N LEU A 207 -19.35 2.37 23.70
CA LEU A 207 -18.67 3.35 22.85
C LEU A 207 -19.40 4.70 22.83
N SER A 208 -20.74 4.71 22.83
CA SER A 208 -21.51 5.96 22.81
C SER A 208 -21.21 6.84 24.03
N SER A 209 -21.11 6.24 25.22
CA SER A 209 -20.73 6.98 26.43
C SER A 209 -19.25 7.38 26.42
N ALA A 210 -18.38 6.57 25.81
CA ALA A 210 -16.95 6.88 25.72
C ALA A 210 -16.68 8.12 24.88
N PHE A 211 -17.49 8.36 23.84
CA PHE A 211 -17.42 9.53 22.97
C PHE A 211 -18.35 10.68 23.38
N ALA A 212 -18.93 10.63 24.59
CA ALA A 212 -19.78 11.72 25.09
C ALA A 212 -19.00 13.05 25.17
N GLY A 213 -19.66 14.16 24.82
CA GLY A 213 -19.02 15.48 24.81
C GLY A 213 -18.08 15.72 23.62
N THR A 214 -18.12 14.87 22.59
CA THR A 214 -17.35 15.02 21.35
C THR A 214 -18.26 15.24 20.15
N ALA A 215 -17.72 15.80 19.07
CA ALA A 215 -18.45 16.04 17.83
C ALA A 215 -17.90 15.17 16.70
N LYS A 216 -18.79 14.70 15.80
CA LYS A 216 -18.35 14.04 14.56
C LYS A 216 -17.66 15.05 13.61
N PRO A 217 -16.82 14.58 12.68
CA PRO A 217 -16.26 15.46 11.66
C PRO A 217 -17.35 16.13 10.80
N PRO A 218 -17.11 17.36 10.29
CA PRO A 218 -18.10 18.10 9.51
C PRO A 218 -18.67 17.32 8.32
N TYR A 219 -17.84 16.58 7.58
CA TYR A 219 -18.26 15.86 6.38
C TYR A 219 -18.69 14.41 6.62
N TRP A 220 -18.88 14.03 7.89
CA TRP A 220 -19.38 12.71 8.24
C TRP A 220 -20.89 12.75 8.41
N ARG A 221 -21.61 11.75 7.90
CA ARG A 221 -23.06 11.60 8.15
C ARG A 221 -23.33 11.04 9.54
N LYS A 222 -22.53 10.04 9.94
CA LYS A 222 -22.64 9.33 11.22
C LYS A 222 -21.35 9.54 12.04
N PRO A 223 -21.42 9.55 13.38
CA PRO A 223 -20.23 9.56 14.23
C PRO A 223 -19.48 8.22 14.15
N ILE A 224 -18.23 8.23 14.61
CA ILE A 224 -17.30 7.08 14.53
C ILE A 224 -17.83 5.79 15.18
N TYR A 225 -18.57 5.91 16.28
CA TYR A 225 -19.15 4.78 17.01
C TYR A 225 -20.46 4.25 16.41
N GLN A 226 -20.88 4.77 15.25
CA GLN A 226 -22.05 4.31 14.49
C GLN A 226 -21.67 3.86 13.07
N LEU A 227 -20.38 3.62 12.80
CA LEU A 227 -19.94 3.15 11.49
C LEU A 227 -20.37 1.70 11.23
N ASP A 228 -20.34 0.85 12.25
CA ASP A 228 -20.78 -0.54 12.18
C ASP A 228 -21.50 -0.92 13.48
N GLN A 229 -22.83 -0.98 13.44
CA GLN A 229 -23.64 -1.32 14.61
C GLN A 229 -23.90 -2.83 14.73
N GLU A 230 -23.65 -3.58 13.65
CA GLU A 230 -23.88 -5.02 13.60
C GLU A 230 -22.69 -5.77 14.22
N ASN A 231 -21.47 -5.29 13.98
CA ASN A 231 -20.25 -5.89 14.50
C ASN A 231 -19.49 -4.96 15.48
N PRO A 232 -19.55 -5.22 16.79
CA PRO A 232 -18.82 -4.45 17.80
C PRO A 232 -17.29 -4.42 17.60
N GLU A 233 -16.69 -5.48 17.05
CA GLU A 233 -15.24 -5.56 16.80
C GLU A 233 -14.78 -4.73 15.59
N ASN A 234 -15.73 -4.26 14.79
CA ASN A 234 -15.49 -3.44 13.59
C ASN A 234 -16.08 -2.03 13.73
N ASN A 235 -16.27 -1.55 14.96
CA ASN A 235 -16.83 -0.23 15.25
C ASN A 235 -15.81 0.70 15.92
N GLY A 236 -16.07 2.01 15.90
CA GLY A 236 -15.17 3.02 16.47
C GLY A 236 -13.89 3.19 15.64
N PHE A 237 -12.78 3.50 16.30
CA PHE A 237 -11.46 3.60 15.66
C PHE A 237 -10.95 2.26 15.11
N LEU A 238 -11.53 1.16 15.56
CA LEU A 238 -11.22 -0.18 15.06
C LEU A 238 -11.93 -0.52 13.75
N ASN A 239 -12.81 0.35 13.23
CA ASN A 239 -13.47 0.08 11.96
C ASN A 239 -12.45 -0.11 10.81
N SER A 240 -12.58 -1.22 10.07
CA SER A 240 -11.59 -1.61 9.07
C SER A 240 -11.51 -0.62 7.90
N ASP A 241 -12.64 -0.07 7.44
CA ASP A 241 -12.68 0.95 6.38
C ASP A 241 -11.99 2.24 6.82
N PHE A 242 -12.24 2.65 8.07
CA PHE A 242 -11.58 3.81 8.67
C PHE A 242 -10.06 3.61 8.74
N ILE A 243 -9.59 2.46 9.24
CA ILE A 243 -8.16 2.15 9.33
C ILE A 243 -7.48 2.16 7.95
N VAL A 244 -8.11 1.52 6.94
CA VAL A 244 -7.60 1.53 5.57
C VAL A 244 -7.50 2.95 5.02
N TRP A 245 -8.49 3.80 5.31
CA TRP A 245 -8.46 5.20 4.88
C TRP A 245 -7.34 5.99 5.56
N MET A 246 -7.18 5.87 6.88
CA MET A 246 -6.21 6.60 7.70
C MET A 246 -4.74 6.34 7.33
N ARG A 247 -4.46 5.25 6.62
CA ARG A 247 -3.15 5.00 6.01
C ARG A 247 -2.98 5.83 4.74
N ALA A 248 -2.40 7.02 4.85
CA ALA A 248 -2.16 7.91 3.72
C ALA A 248 -1.36 7.24 2.58
N ALA A 249 -1.80 7.45 1.34
CA ALA A 249 -1.11 7.01 0.14
C ALA A 249 0.05 7.94 -0.23
N ALA A 250 1.10 7.38 -0.84
CA ALA A 250 2.30 8.13 -1.23
C ALA A 250 2.13 8.94 -2.53
N LEU A 251 1.15 8.56 -3.38
CA LEU A 251 0.91 9.14 -4.69
C LEU A 251 -0.53 9.71 -4.78
N PRO A 252 -0.78 10.70 -5.65
CA PRO A 252 -2.11 11.28 -5.83
C PRO A 252 -3.10 10.35 -6.53
N THR A 253 -2.60 9.34 -7.24
CA THR A 253 -3.40 8.23 -7.76
C THR A 253 -3.10 7.00 -6.94
N PHE A 254 -4.11 6.48 -6.26
CA PHE A 254 -3.95 5.33 -5.39
C PHE A 254 -5.21 4.47 -5.38
N LYS A 255 -5.03 3.19 -5.02
CA LYS A 255 -6.14 2.28 -4.73
C LYS A 255 -6.06 1.83 -3.27
N LYS A 256 -7.21 1.69 -2.62
CA LYS A 256 -7.34 1.21 -1.24
C LYS A 256 -8.25 0.00 -1.22
N LEU A 257 -7.91 -0.98 -0.39
CA LEU A 257 -8.66 -2.23 -0.30
C LEU A 257 -10.02 -1.94 0.31
N TYR A 258 -11.08 -2.27 -0.40
CA TYR A 258 -12.44 -2.08 0.06
C TYR A 258 -12.97 -3.39 0.64
N ARG A 259 -13.01 -4.46 -0.17
CA ARG A 259 -13.53 -5.76 0.28
C ARG A 259 -12.73 -6.90 -0.31
N ARG A 260 -12.82 -8.06 0.35
CA ARG A 260 -12.36 -9.36 -0.16
C ARG A 260 -13.59 -10.18 -0.53
N ILE A 261 -13.49 -11.00 -1.58
CA ILE A 261 -14.60 -11.90 -1.93
C ILE A 261 -14.66 -13.07 -0.96
N HIS A 262 -15.86 -13.36 -0.45
CA HIS A 262 -16.10 -14.56 0.35
C HIS A 262 -16.25 -15.77 -0.58
N ARG A 263 -15.33 -16.72 -0.47
CA ARG A 263 -15.28 -17.90 -1.35
C ARG A 263 -16.26 -18.97 -0.90
N ILE A 264 -17.55 -18.72 -1.10
CA ILE A 264 -18.64 -19.64 -0.79
C ILE A 264 -19.51 -19.90 -2.01
N GLN A 265 -20.19 -21.06 -2.03
CA GLN A 265 -21.16 -21.43 -3.07
C GLN A 265 -20.55 -21.31 -4.49
N GLN A 266 -21.18 -20.52 -5.37
CA GLN A 266 -20.76 -20.32 -6.76
C GLN A 266 -19.44 -19.55 -6.90
N PHE A 267 -18.94 -18.95 -5.82
CA PHE A 267 -17.69 -18.18 -5.79
C PHE A 267 -16.55 -18.91 -5.06
N ALA A 268 -16.69 -20.20 -4.78
CA ALA A 268 -15.68 -21.01 -4.07
C ALA A 268 -14.30 -20.95 -4.75
N ASP A 269 -14.25 -20.87 -6.08
CA ASP A 269 -13.01 -20.81 -6.85
C ASP A 269 -12.61 -19.39 -7.30
N GLY A 270 -13.28 -18.35 -6.78
CA GLY A 270 -13.13 -16.97 -7.22
C GLY A 270 -14.32 -16.48 -8.05
N LEU A 271 -14.12 -15.47 -8.90
CA LEU A 271 -15.20 -14.94 -9.74
C LEU A 271 -15.28 -15.69 -11.07
N PRO A 272 -16.42 -16.32 -11.42
CA PRO A 272 -16.62 -16.86 -12.75
C PRO A 272 -16.58 -15.78 -13.84
N ALA A 273 -16.35 -16.20 -15.08
CA ALA A 273 -16.57 -15.33 -16.23
C ALA A 273 -18.08 -15.10 -16.40
N GLY A 274 -18.48 -13.90 -16.81
CA GLY A 274 -19.89 -13.59 -17.04
C GLY A 274 -20.23 -12.12 -16.81
N ASN A 275 -21.53 -11.86 -16.68
CA ASN A 275 -22.07 -10.52 -16.53
C ASN A 275 -22.17 -10.13 -15.06
N TYR A 276 -21.70 -8.93 -14.76
CA TYR A 276 -21.71 -8.37 -13.42
C TYR A 276 -22.28 -6.95 -13.43
N SER A 277 -22.69 -6.48 -12.26
CA SER A 277 -22.96 -5.07 -12.04
C SER A 277 -22.34 -4.56 -10.75
N PHE A 278 -21.94 -3.30 -10.77
CA PHE A 278 -21.71 -2.52 -9.56
C PHE A 278 -22.93 -1.66 -9.28
N ASP A 279 -23.49 -1.77 -8.08
CA ASP A 279 -24.50 -0.84 -7.57
C ASP A 279 -23.84 0.06 -6.53
N ILE A 280 -23.78 1.35 -6.86
CA ILE A 280 -22.98 2.34 -6.15
C ILE A 280 -23.89 3.38 -5.53
N ALA A 281 -23.85 3.51 -4.21
CA ALA A 281 -24.38 4.68 -3.51
C ALA A 281 -23.31 5.79 -3.54
N TYR A 282 -23.51 6.78 -4.40
CA TYR A 282 -22.53 7.82 -4.72
C TYR A 282 -22.64 8.98 -3.73
N ASN A 283 -21.69 9.07 -2.79
CA ASN A 283 -21.62 10.05 -1.72
C ASN A 283 -20.36 10.94 -1.78
N PHE A 284 -19.23 10.41 -2.25
CA PHE A 284 -17.93 11.09 -2.21
C PHE A 284 -17.73 12.02 -3.42
N PRO A 285 -17.62 13.35 -3.25
CA PRO A 285 -17.42 14.29 -4.34
C PRO A 285 -15.97 14.28 -4.84
N VAL A 286 -15.76 14.21 -6.16
CA VAL A 286 -14.41 14.29 -6.76
C VAL A 286 -14.27 15.33 -7.87
N THR A 287 -15.36 15.71 -8.52
CA THR A 287 -15.33 16.63 -9.67
C THR A 287 -14.89 18.04 -9.28
N VAL A 288 -15.18 18.45 -8.04
CA VAL A 288 -14.78 19.76 -7.47
C VAL A 288 -13.26 20.00 -7.47
N PHE A 289 -12.45 18.93 -7.44
CA PHE A 289 -10.99 19.01 -7.56
C PHE A 289 -10.46 18.29 -8.81
N LYS A 290 -11.31 18.09 -9.82
CA LYS A 290 -10.97 17.39 -11.07
C LYS A 290 -10.38 15.99 -10.81
N GLY A 291 -10.94 15.28 -9.84
CA GLY A 291 -10.57 13.91 -9.52
C GLY A 291 -11.52 12.90 -10.16
N GLU A 292 -11.08 11.65 -10.14
CA GLU A 292 -11.87 10.52 -10.63
C GLU A 292 -11.89 9.40 -9.59
N LYS A 293 -12.96 8.62 -9.64
CA LYS A 293 -13.19 7.40 -8.88
C LYS A 293 -13.31 6.21 -9.81
N GLY A 294 -12.62 5.15 -9.44
CA GLY A 294 -12.72 3.86 -10.09
C GLY A 294 -12.90 2.72 -9.10
N ILE A 295 -13.35 1.59 -9.59
CA ILE A 295 -13.39 0.32 -8.87
C ILE A 295 -12.44 -0.63 -9.58
N VAL A 296 -11.61 -1.33 -8.81
CA VAL A 296 -10.65 -2.30 -9.34
C VAL A 296 -10.94 -3.65 -8.70
N LEU A 297 -11.23 -4.66 -9.52
CA LEU A 297 -11.22 -6.07 -9.11
C LEU A 297 -9.91 -6.69 -9.57
N SER A 298 -9.15 -7.28 -8.65
CA SER A 298 -7.85 -7.87 -8.97
C SER A 298 -7.61 -9.16 -8.20
N THR A 299 -7.04 -10.16 -8.86
CA THR A 299 -6.29 -11.21 -8.18
C THR A 299 -4.93 -10.68 -7.74
N VAL A 300 -4.25 -11.40 -6.85
CA VAL A 300 -2.89 -11.07 -6.42
C VAL A 300 -1.99 -12.28 -6.57
N THR A 301 -0.71 -12.03 -6.79
CA THR A 301 0.34 -13.06 -6.70
C THR A 301 1.21 -12.80 -5.48
N TRP A 302 2.20 -13.66 -5.25
CA TRP A 302 3.16 -13.50 -4.15
C TRP A 302 3.93 -12.17 -4.22
N SER A 303 4.10 -11.59 -5.41
CA SER A 303 4.76 -10.29 -5.63
C SER A 303 3.77 -9.10 -5.62
N GLY A 304 2.50 -9.34 -5.27
CA GLY A 304 1.46 -8.32 -5.13
C GLY A 304 0.52 -8.24 -6.32
N GLY A 305 0.11 -7.01 -6.66
CA GLY A 305 -0.82 -6.72 -7.75
C GLY A 305 -0.13 -6.61 -9.11
N LYS A 306 -0.92 -6.33 -10.16
CA LYS A 306 -0.43 -6.22 -11.54
C LYS A 306 0.51 -5.03 -11.72
N ASN A 307 1.82 -5.30 -11.81
CA ASN A 307 2.82 -4.29 -12.13
C ASN A 307 4.04 -4.92 -12.81
N PHE A 308 4.39 -4.42 -14.00
CA PHE A 308 5.53 -4.91 -14.78
C PHE A 308 6.86 -4.22 -14.45
N PHE A 309 6.83 -3.08 -13.75
CA PHE A 309 8.02 -2.24 -13.54
C PHE A 309 9.19 -3.02 -12.94
N LEU A 310 8.96 -3.77 -11.86
CA LEU A 310 10.02 -4.52 -11.19
C LEU A 310 10.61 -5.59 -12.11
N GLY A 311 9.76 -6.32 -12.83
CA GLY A 311 10.22 -7.32 -13.79
C GLY A 311 11.05 -6.72 -14.92
N ILE A 312 10.59 -5.61 -15.52
CA ILE A 312 11.32 -4.88 -16.56
C ILE A 312 12.66 -4.35 -16.03
N ALA A 313 12.68 -3.76 -14.83
CA ALA A 313 13.91 -3.24 -14.23
C ALA A 313 14.96 -4.34 -14.01
N TYR A 314 14.54 -5.52 -13.53
CA TYR A 314 15.41 -6.68 -13.39
C TYR A 314 15.93 -7.19 -14.73
N THR A 315 15.05 -7.32 -15.74
CA THR A 315 15.45 -7.77 -17.07
C THR A 315 16.42 -6.81 -17.75
N VAL A 316 16.17 -5.49 -17.70
CA VAL A 316 17.04 -4.46 -18.27
C VAL A 316 18.40 -4.43 -17.57
N THR A 317 18.40 -4.48 -16.23
CA THR A 317 19.64 -4.54 -15.45
C THR A 317 20.44 -5.80 -15.75
N GLY A 318 19.76 -6.96 -15.80
CA GLY A 318 20.37 -8.23 -16.17
C GLY A 318 20.99 -8.19 -17.58
N ALA A 319 20.26 -7.66 -18.57
CA ALA A 319 20.77 -7.50 -19.94
C ALA A 319 22.00 -6.58 -20.00
N MET A 320 21.97 -5.43 -19.32
CA MET A 320 23.11 -4.51 -19.26
C MET A 320 24.34 -5.14 -18.58
N THR A 321 24.14 -5.88 -17.48
CA THR A 321 25.26 -6.57 -16.80
C THR A 321 25.88 -7.68 -17.65
N TRP A 322 25.08 -8.40 -18.43
CA TRP A 322 25.59 -9.38 -19.40
C TRP A 322 26.32 -8.72 -20.56
N LEU A 323 25.80 -7.64 -21.13
CA LEU A 323 26.50 -6.87 -22.17
C LEU A 323 27.86 -6.36 -21.66
N ALA A 324 27.90 -5.87 -20.43
CA ALA A 324 29.15 -5.47 -19.77
C ALA A 324 30.10 -6.67 -19.59
N ALA A 325 29.60 -7.83 -19.17
CA ALA A 325 30.39 -9.05 -19.05
C ALA A 325 31.00 -9.46 -20.40
N PHE A 326 30.22 -9.52 -21.47
CA PHE A 326 30.73 -9.88 -22.80
C PHE A 326 31.74 -8.85 -23.32
N SER A 327 31.53 -7.56 -23.07
CA SER A 327 32.46 -6.49 -23.43
C SER A 327 33.79 -6.61 -22.68
N MET A 328 33.74 -6.82 -21.36
CA MET A 328 34.93 -7.06 -20.53
C MET A 328 35.68 -8.33 -20.95
N MET A 329 34.96 -9.41 -21.28
CA MET A 329 35.55 -10.63 -21.81
C MET A 329 36.31 -10.34 -23.11
N ALA A 330 35.69 -9.64 -24.07
CA ALA A 330 36.32 -9.30 -25.34
C ALA A 330 37.59 -8.46 -25.16
N VAL A 331 37.56 -7.46 -24.26
CA VAL A 331 38.74 -6.65 -23.92
C VAL A 331 39.82 -7.49 -23.26
N HIS A 332 39.46 -8.35 -22.30
CA HIS A 332 40.42 -9.24 -21.63
C HIS A 332 41.12 -10.19 -22.61
N LEU A 333 40.36 -10.80 -23.53
CA LEU A 333 40.91 -11.66 -24.58
C LEU A 333 41.85 -10.89 -25.53
N LYS A 334 41.50 -9.65 -25.92
CA LYS A 334 42.39 -8.79 -26.73
C LYS A 334 43.69 -8.45 -26.01
N LEU A 335 43.63 -8.09 -24.73
CA LEU A 335 44.81 -7.76 -23.92
C LEU A 335 45.72 -8.98 -23.72
N LYS A 336 45.12 -10.15 -23.47
CA LYS A 336 45.86 -11.42 -23.33
C LYS A 336 46.61 -11.76 -24.62
N LYS A 337 45.96 -11.65 -25.77
CA LYS A 337 46.59 -11.88 -27.09
C LYS A 337 47.76 -10.90 -27.33
N LYS A 338 47.61 -9.63 -26.95
CA LYS A 338 48.69 -8.62 -27.07
C LYS A 338 49.90 -8.96 -26.20
N GLN A 339 49.68 -9.48 -24.98
CA GLN A 339 50.77 -9.94 -24.12
C GLN A 339 51.48 -11.16 -24.70
N GLU A 340 50.73 -12.14 -25.21
CA GLU A 340 51.29 -13.32 -25.88
C GLU A 340 52.12 -12.94 -27.12
N SER A 341 51.69 -11.93 -27.89
CA SER A 341 52.45 -11.43 -29.06
C SER A 341 53.66 -10.56 -28.73
N LEU A 342 53.80 -10.09 -27.47
CA LEU A 342 54.98 -9.32 -27.02
C LEU A 342 56.04 -10.23 -26.38
N GLN A 343 55.68 -11.48 -26.07
CA GLN A 343 56.57 -12.49 -25.49
C GLN A 343 57.19 -13.42 -26.53
N HIS A 344 56.67 -13.40 -27.76
CA HIS A 344 57.27 -13.96 -28.96
C HIS A 344 57.86 -12.83 -29.81
#